data_AF-A0A9E2CAU7-F1
#
_entry.id   AF-A0A9E2CAU7-F1
#
_cell.length_a   1.000
_cell.length_b   1.000
_cell.length_c   1.000
_cell.angle_alpha   90.00
_cell.angle_beta   90.00
_cell.angle_gamma   90.00
#
_symmetry.space_group_name_H-M   'P 1'
#
loop_
_entity.id
_entity.type
_entity.pdbx_description
1 polymer ?
#
loop_
_entity_poly.entity_id
_entity_poly.type
_entity_poly.pdbx_seq_one_letter_code
_entity_poly.pdbx_strand_id
1 'polypeptide(L)' 'MQTYCVETTVSNDRTLTIRELPFQSGDKVEIIIHGYKQKPANYPLRGKTTHYIDPFGSVAENEWDVLK' A
#
# COMPACT_ATOMS: atom_id res chain seq x y z
N MET A 1 17.09 -12.79 7.42
CA MET A 1 15.70 -13.27 7.53
C MET A 1 15.02 -12.94 6.22
N GLN A 2 14.52 -13.94 5.49
CA GLN A 2 13.93 -13.74 4.16
C GLN A 2 12.42 -13.92 4.26
N THR A 3 11.67 -12.92 3.82
CA THR A 3 10.21 -12.89 3.93
C THR A 3 9.60 -13.15 2.56
N TYR A 4 8.72 -14.15 2.48
CA TYR A 4 7.95 -14.47 1.28
C TYR A 4 6.51 -14.01 1.49
N CYS A 5 6.04 -13.11 0.61
CA CYS A 5 4.67 -12.59 0.64
C CYS A 5 3.86 -13.21 -0.48
N VAL A 6 2.72 -13.82 -0.13
CA VAL A 6 1.74 -14.35 -1.08
C VAL A 6 0.40 -13.68 -0.79
N GLU A 7 -0.18 -13.03 -1.79
CA GLU A 7 -1.54 -12.49 -1.72
C GLU A 7 -2.52 -13.60 -2.10
N THR A 8 -3.45 -13.92 -1.21
CA THR A 8 -4.46 -14.96 -1.42
C THR A 8 -5.73 -14.65 -0.64
N THR A 9 -6.85 -15.22 -1.08
CA THR A 9 -8.16 -15.04 -0.44
C THR A 9 -8.47 -16.27 0.41
N VAL A 10 -8.94 -16.04 1.64
CA VAL A 10 -9.43 -17.10 2.52
C VAL A 10 -10.71 -17.69 1.92
N SER A 11 -10.77 -19.02 1.77
CA SER A 11 -11.94 -19.70 1.23
C SER A 11 -13.11 -19.71 2.23
N ASN A 12 -14.32 -20.01 1.75
CA ASN A 12 -15.55 -19.94 2.56
C ASN A 12 -15.54 -20.87 3.79
N ASP A 13 -14.80 -21.98 3.71
CA ASP A 13 -14.57 -22.91 4.81
C ASP A 13 -13.55 -22.41 5.85
N ARG A 14 -13.06 -21.17 5.70
CA ARG A 14 -12.05 -20.51 6.54
C ARG A 14 -10.66 -21.17 6.45
N THR A 15 -10.39 -21.87 5.35
CA THR A 15 -9.07 -22.44 5.05
C THR A 15 -8.24 -21.45 4.22
N LEU A 16 -6.91 -21.48 4.41
CA LEU A 16 -5.95 -20.79 3.56
C LEU A 16 -4.99 -21.83 2.99
N THR A 17 -4.92 -21.96 1.67
CA THR A 17 -3.95 -22.84 1.00
C THR A 17 -2.92 -21.98 0.28
N ILE A 18 -1.67 -22.07 0.71
CA ILE A 18 -0.53 -21.45 0.05
C ILE A 18 0.20 -22.56 -0.73
N ARG A 19 0.38 -22.37 -2.04
CA ARG A 19 1.01 -23.34 -2.93
C ARG A 19 2.38 -22.82 -3.37
N GLU A 20 3.25 -23.74 -3.82
CA GLU A 20 4.53 -23.41 -4.47
C GLU A 20 5.48 -22.59 -3.58
N LEU A 21 5.46 -22.83 -2.26
CA LEU A 21 6.44 -22.23 -1.37
C LEU A 21 7.85 -22.79 -1.67
N PRO A 22 8.91 -21.96 -1.60
CA PRO A 22 10.28 -22.38 -1.89
C PRO A 22 10.94 -23.09 -0.69
N PHE A 23 10.19 -23.96 0.00
CA PHE A 23 10.65 -24.73 1.15
C PHE A 23 10.59 -26.22 0.85
N GLN A 24 11.49 -26.98 1.45
CA GLN A 24 11.55 -28.42 1.30
C GLN A 24 10.70 -29.13 2.36
N SER A 25 10.40 -30.40 2.12
CA SER A 25 9.71 -31.23 3.10
C SER A 25 10.54 -31.36 4.39
N GLY A 26 9.94 -31.02 5.53
CA GLY A 26 10.59 -31.05 6.84
C GLY A 26 11.12 -29.70 7.31
N ASP A 27 11.12 -28.67 6.45
CA ASP A 27 11.52 -27.33 6.87
C ASP A 27 10.54 -26.74 7.88
N LYS A 28 11.08 -26.18 8.96
CA LYS A 28 10.29 -25.43 9.94
C LYS A 28 10.13 -23.99 9.45
N VAL A 29 8.89 -23.58 9.24
CA VAL A 29 8.55 -22.22 8.77
C VAL A 29 7.67 -21.50 9.78
N GLU A 30 7.81 -20.18 9.84
CA GLU A 30 6.93 -19.28 10.59
C GLU A 30 6.01 -18.56 9.60
N ILE A 31 4.72 -18.47 9.93
CA ILE A 31 3.71 -17.83 9.08
C ILE A 31 3.13 -16.63 9.82
N ILE A 32 3.16 -15.46 9.19
CA ILE A 32 2.58 -14.22 9.70
C ILE A 32 1.43 -13.82 8.77
N ILE A 33 0.21 -13.70 9.31
CA ILE A 33 -1.00 -13.38 8.54
C ILE A 33 -1.50 -11.99 8.93
N HIS A 34 -1.58 -11.07 7.96
CA HIS A 34 -2.15 -9.75 8.14
C HIS A 34 -3.51 -9.66 7.45
N GLY A 35 -4.57 -9.41 8.21
CA GLY A 35 -5.90 -9.16 7.64
C GLY A 35 -5.95 -7.79 6.98
N TYR A 36 -6.03 -7.74 5.65
CA TYR A 36 -6.26 -6.48 4.93
C TYR A 36 -7.76 -6.23 4.79
N LYS A 37 -8.28 -5.21 5.47
CA LYS A 37 -9.55 -4.61 5.06
C LYS A 37 -9.21 -3.65 3.93
N GLN A 38 -9.73 -3.89 2.71
CA GLN A 38 -9.70 -2.86 1.68
C GLN A 38 -10.36 -1.62 2.26
N LYS A 39 -9.55 -0.64 2.65
CA LYS A 39 -10.07 0.69 2.91
C LYS A 39 -10.56 1.18 1.55
N PRO A 40 -11.80 1.69 1.44
CA PRO A 40 -12.22 2.33 0.21
C PRO A 40 -11.15 3.37 -0.12
N ALA A 41 -10.67 3.29 -1.36
CA ALA A 41 -9.69 4.18 -1.95
C ALA A 41 -10.19 5.62 -1.86
N ASN A 42 -10.00 6.28 -0.71
CA ASN A 42 -10.49 7.62 -0.45
C ASN A 42 -9.51 8.60 -1.09
N TYR A 43 -9.55 8.67 -2.41
CA TYR A 43 -8.77 9.61 -3.22
C TYR A 43 -9.71 10.76 -3.62
N PRO A 44 -9.87 11.80 -2.78
CA PRO A 44 -10.86 12.87 -3.00
C PRO A 44 -10.59 13.68 -4.28
N LEU A 45 -9.40 13.56 -4.85
CA LEU A 45 -8.96 14.21 -6.08
C LEU A 45 -9.00 13.29 -7.32
N ARG A 46 -9.23 11.98 -7.15
CA ARG A 46 -9.30 11.05 -8.29
C ARG A 46 -10.49 11.40 -9.18
N GLY A 47 -10.24 11.65 -10.46
CA GLY A 47 -11.25 12.05 -11.44
C GLY A 47 -11.64 13.53 -11.40
N LYS A 48 -11.01 14.34 -10.53
CA LYS A 48 -11.17 15.80 -10.55
C LYS A 48 -10.06 16.41 -11.40
N THR A 49 -10.43 17.26 -12.35
CA THR A 49 -9.48 18.04 -13.14
C THR A 49 -8.92 19.18 -12.27
N THR A 50 -7.64 19.08 -11.90
CA THR A 50 -6.91 20.17 -11.25
C THR A 50 -6.33 21.09 -12.31
N HIS A 51 -6.66 22.37 -12.24
CA HIS A 51 -6.10 23.40 -13.11
C HIS A 51 -5.02 24.16 -12.34
N TYR A 52 -3.84 24.27 -12.94
CA TYR A 52 -2.80 25.16 -12.45
C TYR A 52 -3.11 26.58 -12.92
N ILE A 53 -3.29 27.50 -11.98
CA ILE A 53 -3.60 28.90 -12.27
C ILE A 53 -2.35 29.59 -12.85
N ASP A 54 -1.18 29.30 -12.27
CA ASP A 54 0.12 29.76 -12.77
C ASP A 54 1.20 28.71 -12.44
N PRO A 55 1.47 27.74 -13.33
CA PRO A 55 2.39 26.64 -13.05
C PRO A 55 3.87 27.05 -12.99
N PHE A 56 4.21 28.23 -13.52
CA PHE A 56 5.59 28.75 -13.56
C PHE A 56 5.78 30.04 -12.76
N GLY A 57 4.72 30.53 -12.10
CA GLY A 57 4.80 31.64 -11.17
C GLY A 57 5.82 31.36 -10.08
N SER A 58 6.53 32.42 -9.63
CA SER A 58 7.46 32.25 -8.52
C SER A 58 6.71 31.72 -7.31
N VAL A 59 7.40 30.92 -6.49
CA VAL A 59 6.87 30.54 -5.18
C VAL A 59 6.55 31.81 -4.39
N ALA A 60 5.62 31.76 -3.45
CA ALA A 60 5.27 32.92 -2.62
C ALA A 60 6.44 33.29 -1.69
N GLU A 61 7.48 33.91 -2.25
CA GLU A 61 8.77 34.20 -1.62
C GLU A 61 8.58 34.99 -0.33
N ASN A 62 7.54 35.81 -0.24
CA ASN A 62 7.24 36.63 0.94
C ASN A 62 6.37 35.92 1.99
N GLU A 63 5.89 34.71 1.72
CA GLU A 63 5.00 33.94 2.61
C GLU A 63 5.73 32.86 3.40
N TRP A 64 7.05 32.73 3.22
CA TRP A 64 7.84 31.79 3.98
C TRP A 64 7.95 32.23 5.44
N ASP A 65 7.60 31.34 6.36
CA ASP A 65 7.67 31.61 7.80
C ASP A 65 9.08 31.98 8.29
N VAL A 66 10.14 31.58 7.57
CA VAL A 66 11.53 31.92 7.90
C VAL A 66 11.89 33.39 7.65
N LEU A 67 11.04 34.14 6.95
CA LEU A 67 11.22 35.57 6.69
C LEU A 67 10.48 36.46 7.70
N LYS A 68 9.78 35.87 8.67
CA LYS A 68 9.12 36.57 9.78
C LYS A 68 10.06 36.78 10.97
#